data_AF-A0A967ZQX8-F1
#
_entry.id   AF-A0A967ZQX8-F1
#
_cell.length_a   1.000
_cell.length_b   1.000
_cell.length_c   1.000
_cell.angle_alpha   90.00
_cell.angle_beta   90.00
_cell.angle_gamma   90.00
#
_symmetry.space_group_name_H-M   'P 1'
#
loop_
_entity.id
_entity.type
_entity.pdbx_description
1 polymer ?
#
loop_
_entity_poly.entity_id
_entity_poly.type
_entity_poly.pdbx_seq_one_letter_code
_entity_poly.pdbx_strand_id
1 'polypeptide(L)'
;GPSDASRFSDGAIGDAGPFDAGPIEAGSFDSGHLDAGPFDGSSPDGGSLDAGPNPLSPRVDNTSCTFPIDGTVGSYSFPDAFPVLPDFARPLWVGHAPGEPAAIYVAEQGGVVHVFDHRRNVATRTEFLRRPVSTVSNEEGFLGLAFHPDYAVNGRFFIHYSRSTGCPGGADRCGVIAERRRQSPRVADPTFEREVLVVPQPH
;
A
#
# COMPACT_ATOMS: atom_id res chain seq x y z
N GLY A 1 -7.84 -60.47 -5.99
CA GLY A 1 -8.43 -60.43 -4.64
C GLY A 1 -9.11 -61.76 -4.37
N PRO A 2 -9.98 -61.87 -3.35
CA PRO A 2 -10.21 -60.93 -2.24
C PRO A 2 -9.05 -61.06 -1.22
N SER A 3 -9.03 -60.66 0.07
CA SER A 3 -9.76 -59.68 0.92
C SER A 3 -8.98 -59.52 2.23
N ASP A 4 -9.01 -58.32 2.83
CA ASP A 4 -9.42 -58.20 4.24
C ASP A 4 -10.14 -56.85 4.46
N ALA A 5 -11.09 -56.82 5.38
CA ALA A 5 -11.86 -55.67 5.79
C ALA A 5 -12.36 -55.86 7.23
N SER A 6 -11.67 -55.25 8.20
CA SER A 6 -12.01 -55.36 9.61
C SER A 6 -12.15 -54.01 10.32
N ARG A 7 -13.42 -53.60 10.46
CA ARG A 7 -14.04 -53.04 11.68
C ARG A 7 -13.30 -51.89 12.39
N PHE A 8 -13.82 -50.68 12.20
CA PHE A 8 -14.07 -49.79 13.33
C PHE A 8 -15.55 -49.87 13.73
N SER A 9 -15.83 -49.80 15.02
CA SER A 9 -17.17 -49.95 15.62
C SER A 9 -17.76 -48.61 16.04
N ASP A 10 -19.09 -48.52 16.09
CA ASP A 10 -19.82 -47.31 16.51
C ASP A 10 -19.37 -46.75 17.86
N GLY A 11 -19.24 -45.42 17.91
CA GLY A 11 -19.08 -44.62 19.12
C GLY A 11 -20.14 -43.53 19.13
N ALA A 12 -21.07 -43.60 20.08
CA ALA A 12 -22.33 -42.85 20.09
C ALA A 12 -22.22 -41.35 19.73
N ILE A 13 -23.00 -40.93 18.74
CA ILE A 13 -23.39 -39.53 18.57
C ILE A 13 -24.24 -39.10 19.77
N GLY A 14 -23.84 -38.01 20.44
CA GLY A 14 -24.54 -37.48 21.60
C GLY A 14 -25.82 -36.75 21.22
N ASP A 15 -26.93 -37.12 21.85
CA ASP A 15 -28.20 -36.41 21.75
C ASP A 15 -28.09 -35.04 22.43
N ALA A 16 -28.01 -33.99 21.61
CA ALA A 16 -28.11 -32.59 22.04
C ALA A 16 -29.45 -32.06 21.53
N GLY A 17 -30.44 -32.00 22.42
CA GLY A 17 -31.78 -31.51 22.13
C GLY A 17 -31.81 -30.06 21.62
N PRO A 18 -32.93 -29.63 21.01
CA PRO A 18 -33.03 -28.32 20.38
C PRO A 18 -32.82 -27.18 21.39
N PHE A 19 -31.89 -26.29 21.09
CA PHE A 19 -31.70 -25.05 21.84
C PHE A 19 -32.88 -24.09 21.56
N ASP A 20 -33.65 -23.79 22.60
CA ASP A 20 -34.76 -22.82 22.55
C ASP A 20 -34.23 -21.39 22.47
N ALA A 21 -33.90 -20.96 21.24
CA ALA A 21 -33.56 -19.59 20.92
C ALA A 21 -34.84 -18.76 20.73
N GLY A 22 -35.47 -18.40 21.86
CA GLY A 22 -36.60 -17.47 21.89
C GLY A 22 -36.28 -16.13 21.18
N PRO A 23 -37.31 -15.42 20.67
CA PRO A 23 -37.09 -14.23 19.85
C PRO A 23 -36.36 -13.13 20.62
N ILE A 24 -35.26 -12.64 20.04
CA ILE A 24 -34.60 -11.43 20.52
C ILE A 24 -35.44 -10.21 20.18
N GLU A 25 -35.90 -9.50 21.21
CA GLU A 25 -36.61 -8.22 21.09
C GLU A 25 -35.69 -7.18 20.44
N ALA A 26 -35.83 -7.01 19.12
CA ALA A 26 -35.19 -5.94 18.37
C ALA A 26 -35.91 -4.61 18.68
N GLY A 27 -35.57 -4.01 19.82
CA GLY A 27 -36.10 -2.73 20.25
C GLY A 27 -35.98 -1.68 19.14
N SER A 28 -37.07 -0.93 18.91
CA SER A 28 -37.16 0.01 17.79
C SER A 28 -36.09 1.10 17.87
N PHE A 29 -35.23 1.18 16.85
CA PHE A 29 -34.35 2.31 16.65
C PHE A 29 -35.20 3.55 16.32
N ASP A 30 -35.28 4.48 17.28
CA ASP A 30 -35.93 5.77 17.07
C ASP A 30 -35.21 6.53 15.95
N SER A 31 -35.85 6.57 14.78
CA SER A 31 -35.32 7.20 13.58
C SER A 31 -35.65 8.69 13.63
N GLY A 32 -35.03 9.39 14.58
CA GLY A 32 -35.26 10.79 14.88
C GLY A 32 -35.28 11.67 13.62
N HIS A 33 -36.35 12.45 13.48
CA HIS A 33 -36.61 13.24 12.28
C HIS A 33 -35.54 14.33 12.11
N LEU A 34 -34.74 14.24 11.04
CA LEU A 34 -33.81 15.29 10.64
C LEU A 34 -34.59 16.45 10.02
N ASP A 35 -34.99 17.41 10.85
CA ASP A 35 -35.62 18.66 10.43
C ASP A 35 -34.61 19.54 9.67
N ALA A 36 -34.59 19.38 8.35
CA ALA A 36 -33.81 20.19 7.43
C ALA A 36 -34.49 21.55 7.21
N GLY A 37 -34.56 22.35 8.29
CA GLY A 37 -35.02 23.73 8.24
C GLY A 37 -34.23 24.59 7.24
N PRO A 38 -34.80 25.72 6.78
CA PRO A 38 -34.18 26.52 5.72
C PRO A 38 -32.84 27.10 6.16
N PHE A 39 -31.78 26.81 5.40
CA PHE A 39 -30.47 27.45 5.58
C PHE A 39 -30.56 28.95 5.33
N ASP A 40 -30.51 29.76 6.40
CA ASP A 40 -30.10 31.15 6.29
C ASP A 40 -28.57 31.25 6.19
N GLY A 41 -28.07 32.35 5.61
CA GLY A 41 -26.66 32.53 5.26
C GLY A 41 -25.75 32.99 6.42
N SER A 42 -26.13 32.73 7.67
CA SER A 42 -25.34 33.12 8.84
C SER A 42 -24.04 32.32 8.99
N SER A 43 -23.06 32.92 9.65
CA SER A 43 -21.85 32.21 10.08
C SER A 43 -22.23 31.02 10.96
N PRO A 44 -21.64 29.82 10.79
CA PRO A 44 -21.97 28.68 11.64
C PRO A 44 -21.51 28.94 13.07
N ASP A 45 -22.46 29.12 13.99
CA ASP A 45 -22.18 29.20 15.42
C ASP A 45 -21.53 27.88 15.88
N GLY A 46 -20.43 28.01 16.63
CA GLY A 46 -19.64 26.89 17.12
C GLY A 46 -20.33 26.11 18.22
N GLY A 47 -21.37 25.34 17.86
CA GLY A 47 -22.07 24.44 18.77
C GLY A 47 -21.08 23.51 19.48
N SER A 48 -21.20 23.41 20.81
CA SER A 48 -20.28 22.63 21.64
C SER A 48 -20.33 21.15 21.26
N LEU A 49 -19.32 20.68 20.53
CA LEU A 49 -19.13 19.27 20.26
C LEU A 49 -18.96 18.52 21.59
N ASP A 50 -19.75 17.48 21.80
CA ASP A 50 -19.67 16.64 23.00
C ASP A 50 -18.39 15.79 22.97
N ALA A 51 -17.31 16.40 23.46
CA ALA A 51 -16.03 15.74 23.61
C ALA A 51 -16.09 14.84 24.85
N GLY A 52 -16.46 13.58 24.62
CA GLY A 52 -16.42 12.51 25.63
C GLY A 52 -15.07 12.43 26.36
N PRO A 53 -15.00 11.73 27.50
CA PRO A 53 -14.26 12.13 28.72
C PRO A 53 -12.74 12.36 28.62
N ASN A 54 -12.11 12.08 27.49
CA ASN A 54 -10.75 12.53 27.15
C ASN A 54 -10.77 13.34 25.84
N PRO A 55 -11.15 14.64 25.86
CA PRO A 55 -10.91 15.52 24.73
C PRO A 55 -9.42 15.50 24.37
N LEU A 56 -9.12 15.27 23.08
CA LEU A 56 -7.79 15.61 22.55
C LEU A 56 -7.57 17.10 22.80
N SER A 57 -6.41 17.46 23.35
CA SER A 57 -6.08 18.87 23.62
C SER A 57 -6.27 19.71 22.35
N PRO A 58 -6.88 20.91 22.44
CA PRO A 58 -7.13 21.74 21.27
C PRO A 58 -5.82 21.99 20.54
N ARG A 59 -5.84 21.90 19.20
CA ARG A 59 -4.66 22.15 18.37
C ARG A 59 -4.19 23.58 18.62
N VAL A 60 -2.98 23.73 19.13
CA VAL A 60 -2.33 25.03 19.31
C VAL A 60 -1.68 25.41 17.99
N ASP A 61 -2.07 26.56 17.44
CA ASP A 61 -1.45 27.08 16.23
C ASP A 61 0.04 27.35 16.46
N ASN A 62 0.88 26.92 15.52
CA ASN A 62 2.31 27.23 15.55
C ASN A 62 2.55 28.68 15.05
N THR A 63 2.12 29.65 15.85
CA THR A 63 2.20 31.09 15.53
C THR A 63 3.63 31.63 15.45
N SER A 64 4.62 30.85 15.90
CA SER A 64 6.06 31.12 15.69
C SER A 64 6.60 30.65 14.33
N CYS A 65 5.79 29.96 13.52
CA CYS A 65 6.17 29.46 12.20
C CYS A 65 6.10 30.55 11.12
N THR A 66 6.97 31.56 11.21
CA THR A 66 7.18 32.52 10.14
C THR A 66 7.92 31.82 8.99
N PHE A 67 7.19 31.31 8.00
CA PHE A 67 7.79 30.86 6.74
C PHE A 67 8.47 32.07 6.07
N PRO A 68 9.76 32.01 5.70
CA PRO A 68 10.47 33.12 5.08
C PRO A 68 10.09 33.26 3.60
N ILE A 69 8.91 33.80 3.35
CA ILE A 69 8.35 34.11 2.03
C ILE A 69 8.02 35.60 1.86
N ASP A 70 8.71 36.46 2.61
CA ASP A 70 8.76 37.92 2.43
C ASP A 70 9.59 38.32 1.20
N GLY A 71 9.27 37.74 0.04
CA GLY A 71 10.02 37.92 -1.20
C GLY A 71 9.22 37.55 -2.43
N THR A 72 9.46 38.28 -3.53
CA THR A 72 8.85 37.96 -4.83
C THR A 72 9.40 36.64 -5.35
N VAL A 73 8.55 35.61 -5.42
CA VAL A 73 8.87 34.39 -6.18
C VAL A 73 9.08 34.76 -7.65
N GLY A 74 10.29 34.50 -8.16
CA GLY A 74 10.62 34.72 -9.56
C GLY A 74 9.89 33.76 -10.49
N SER A 75 9.98 34.01 -11.79
CA SER A 75 9.43 33.10 -12.82
C SER A 75 10.17 31.76 -12.79
N TYR A 76 9.46 30.71 -12.39
CA TYR A 76 9.90 29.32 -12.50
C TYR A 76 9.30 28.64 -13.73
N SER A 77 9.94 27.57 -14.18
CA SER A 77 9.38 26.65 -15.18
C SER A 77 9.75 25.23 -14.84
N PHE A 78 8.91 24.28 -15.25
CA PHE A 78 9.16 22.85 -15.11
C PHE A 78 9.41 22.26 -16.50
N PRO A 79 10.62 22.43 -17.08
CA PRO A 79 10.96 21.78 -18.33
C PRO A 79 11.02 20.28 -18.12
N ASP A 80 10.60 19.52 -19.12
CA ASP A 80 10.75 18.07 -19.10
C ASP A 80 12.24 17.68 -19.01
N ALA A 81 12.54 16.80 -18.05
CA ALA A 81 13.85 16.26 -17.76
C ALA A 81 14.27 15.15 -18.75
N PHE A 82 13.32 14.46 -19.37
CA PHE A 82 13.55 13.35 -20.30
C PHE A 82 12.60 13.40 -21.53
N PRO A 83 12.56 14.51 -22.30
CA PRO A 83 11.53 14.83 -23.32
C PRO A 83 11.46 13.93 -24.57
N VAL A 84 12.16 12.81 -24.56
CA VAL A 84 12.16 11.79 -25.64
C VAL A 84 12.01 10.36 -25.09
N LEU A 85 11.84 10.22 -23.77
CA LEU A 85 11.62 8.94 -23.10
C LEU A 85 10.10 8.64 -23.06
N PRO A 86 9.65 7.39 -23.27
CA PRO A 86 8.22 7.07 -23.21
C PRO A 86 7.60 7.34 -21.83
N ASP A 87 6.28 7.60 -21.80
CA ASP A 87 5.51 7.84 -20.58
C ASP A 87 5.53 6.66 -19.60
N PHE A 88 5.41 6.95 -18.29
CA PHE A 88 5.34 5.95 -17.23
C PHE A 88 3.90 5.76 -16.72
N ALA A 89 3.51 4.51 -16.50
CA ALA A 89 2.15 4.15 -16.05
C ALA A 89 2.05 4.17 -14.51
N ARG A 90 1.42 5.22 -13.96
CA ARG A 90 1.30 5.43 -12.49
C ARG A 90 2.65 5.28 -11.76
N PRO A 91 3.66 6.12 -12.05
CA PRO A 91 4.94 6.08 -11.36
C PRO A 91 4.77 6.49 -9.88
N LEU A 92 5.43 5.77 -8.98
CA LEU A 92 5.37 6.00 -7.53
C LEU A 92 6.74 6.24 -6.88
N TRP A 93 7.83 5.87 -7.56
CA TRP A 93 9.19 6.05 -7.06
C TRP A 93 10.14 6.34 -8.22
N VAL A 94 11.08 7.28 -8.02
CA VAL A 94 12.16 7.60 -8.95
C VAL A 94 13.45 7.86 -8.18
N GLY A 95 14.58 7.38 -8.71
CA GLY A 95 15.88 7.56 -8.07
C GLY A 95 17.00 6.77 -8.76
N HIS A 96 18.15 6.67 -8.11
CA HIS A 96 19.29 5.88 -8.58
C HIS A 96 19.80 4.97 -7.45
N ALA A 97 20.56 3.93 -7.79
CA ALA A 97 21.14 3.05 -6.80
C ALA A 97 22.49 3.59 -6.28
N PRO A 98 22.84 3.38 -5.00
CA PRO A 98 24.15 3.74 -4.45
C PRO A 98 25.31 3.16 -5.28
N GLY A 99 26.23 4.04 -5.69
CA GLY A 99 27.36 3.70 -6.56
C GLY A 99 27.05 3.62 -8.06
N GLU A 100 25.79 3.76 -8.49
CA GLU A 100 25.38 3.68 -9.90
C GLU A 100 24.61 4.94 -10.38
N PRO A 101 25.13 6.18 -10.17
CA PRO A 101 24.42 7.44 -10.46
C PRO A 101 24.14 7.69 -11.96
N ALA A 102 24.74 6.89 -12.84
CA ALA A 102 24.51 6.93 -14.29
C ALA A 102 23.24 6.16 -14.74
N ALA A 103 22.52 5.50 -13.82
CA ALA A 103 21.26 4.81 -14.08
C ALA A 103 20.14 5.37 -13.20
N ILE A 104 19.03 5.79 -13.81
CA ILE A 104 17.79 6.12 -13.10
C ILE A 104 16.85 4.92 -13.19
N TYR A 105 16.21 4.62 -12.07
CA TYR A 105 15.16 3.63 -11.93
C TYR A 105 13.83 4.34 -11.63
N VAL A 106 12.75 3.86 -12.24
CA VAL A 106 11.37 4.32 -11.98
C VAL A 106 10.49 3.12 -11.71
N ALA A 107 9.75 3.12 -10.60
CA ALA A 107 8.79 2.08 -10.26
C ALA A 107 7.36 2.52 -10.56
N GLU A 108 6.63 1.67 -11.28
CA GLU A 108 5.23 1.82 -11.68
C GLU A 108 4.33 0.99 -10.75
N GLN A 109 3.18 1.53 -10.36
CA GLN A 109 2.24 0.89 -9.44
C GLN A 109 1.79 -0.52 -9.88
N GLY A 110 1.79 -0.78 -11.19
CA GLY A 110 1.48 -2.09 -11.78
C GLY A 110 2.55 -3.18 -11.60
N GLY A 111 3.56 -2.98 -10.73
CA GLY A 111 4.56 -4.02 -10.42
C GLY A 111 5.76 -4.06 -11.35
N VAL A 112 6.02 -2.99 -12.11
CA VAL A 112 7.14 -2.89 -13.05
C VAL A 112 8.13 -1.85 -12.56
N VAL A 113 9.42 -2.17 -12.59
CA VAL A 113 10.50 -1.19 -12.41
C VAL A 113 11.26 -1.09 -13.72
N HIS A 114 11.34 0.11 -14.28
CA HIS A 114 12.16 0.41 -15.45
C HIS A 114 13.50 1.00 -15.01
N VAL A 115 14.52 0.87 -15.85
CA VAL A 115 15.84 1.50 -15.69
C VAL A 115 16.32 2.08 -17.01
N PHE A 116 16.97 3.24 -16.95
CA PHE A 116 17.48 3.98 -18.13
C PHE A 116 18.73 4.79 -17.79
N ASP A 117 19.44 5.27 -18.83
CA ASP A 117 20.60 6.15 -18.67
C ASP A 117 20.20 7.50 -18.07
N HIS A 118 20.96 8.01 -17.10
CA HIS A 118 20.80 9.37 -16.57
C HIS A 118 21.29 10.42 -17.59
N ARG A 119 20.55 10.61 -18.68
CA ARG A 119 20.87 11.49 -19.82
C ARG A 119 19.58 12.13 -20.35
N ARG A 120 19.52 13.46 -20.45
CA ARG A 120 18.30 14.19 -20.86
C ARG A 120 17.65 13.69 -22.15
N ASN A 121 18.46 13.29 -23.14
CA ASN A 121 17.98 12.84 -24.45
C ASN A 121 17.93 11.30 -24.55
N VAL A 122 17.72 10.59 -23.44
CA VAL A 122 17.56 9.12 -23.41
C VAL A 122 16.19 8.71 -23.97
N ALA A 123 16.18 7.97 -25.09
CA ALA A 123 14.95 7.58 -25.78
C ALA A 123 14.44 6.17 -25.43
N THR A 124 15.15 5.43 -24.56
CA THR A 124 14.87 4.02 -24.25
C THR A 124 15.00 3.72 -22.77
N ARG A 125 14.13 2.84 -22.27
CA ARG A 125 14.21 2.22 -20.95
C ARG A 125 14.15 0.70 -21.06
N THR A 126 14.67 0.01 -20.06
CA THR A 126 14.67 -1.46 -19.95
C THR A 126 13.87 -1.86 -18.71
N GLU A 127 13.13 -2.96 -18.79
CA GLU A 127 12.49 -3.58 -17.63
C GLU A 127 13.58 -4.16 -16.71
N PHE A 128 13.76 -3.54 -15.54
CA PHE A 128 14.68 -4.03 -14.51
C PHE A 128 14.05 -5.18 -13.73
N LEU A 129 12.78 -5.03 -13.35
CA LEU A 129 12.00 -6.00 -12.57
C LEU A 129 10.55 -5.96 -13.03
N ARG A 130 9.91 -7.13 -13.05
CA ARG A 130 8.45 -7.28 -13.06
C ARG A 130 8.03 -8.24 -11.95
N ARG A 131 7.11 -7.79 -11.11
CA ARG A 131 6.52 -8.55 -10.00
C ARG A 131 4.99 -8.44 -10.09
N PRO A 132 4.24 -9.54 -10.20
CA PRO A 132 2.79 -9.48 -10.06
C PRO A 132 2.42 -8.95 -8.67
N VAL A 133 1.48 -8.00 -8.62
CA VAL A 133 0.99 -7.32 -7.41
C VAL A 133 -0.53 -7.27 -7.44
N SER A 134 -1.18 -7.10 -6.30
CA SER A 134 -2.60 -6.76 -6.27
C SER A 134 -2.79 -5.28 -6.61
N THR A 135 -3.83 -4.94 -7.35
CA THR A 135 -4.19 -3.56 -7.72
C THR A 135 -5.71 -3.37 -7.69
N VAL A 136 -6.40 -4.00 -6.73
CA VAL A 136 -7.87 -3.98 -6.63
C VAL A 136 -8.34 -2.64 -6.08
N SER A 137 -7.65 -2.14 -5.05
CA SER A 137 -7.84 -0.79 -4.49
C SER A 137 -6.87 0.22 -5.10
N ASN A 138 -7.20 1.51 -5.08
CA ASN A 138 -6.33 2.56 -5.63
C ASN A 138 -4.97 2.70 -4.93
N GLU A 139 -4.87 2.26 -3.67
CA GLU A 139 -3.66 2.26 -2.84
C GLU A 139 -2.96 0.89 -2.82
N GLU A 140 -3.42 -0.09 -3.60
CA GLU A 140 -2.73 -1.37 -3.78
C GLU A 140 -1.79 -1.32 -4.99
N GLY A 141 -0.66 -2.04 -4.92
CA GLY A 141 0.23 -2.22 -6.06
C GLY A 141 1.66 -2.51 -5.65
N PHE A 142 2.61 -2.10 -6.48
CA PHE A 142 3.96 -1.78 -6.03
C PHE A 142 3.93 -0.51 -5.20
N LEU A 143 4.59 -0.47 -4.04
CA LEU A 143 4.47 0.61 -3.05
C LEU A 143 5.82 1.20 -2.62
N GLY A 144 6.95 0.59 -2.98
CA GLY A 144 8.26 1.16 -2.63
C GLY A 144 9.45 0.33 -3.10
N LEU A 145 10.56 1.02 -3.38
CA LEU A 145 11.85 0.44 -3.77
C LEU A 145 12.96 1.03 -2.89
N ALA A 146 13.84 0.19 -2.36
CA ALA A 146 15.02 0.61 -1.60
C ALA A 146 16.25 -0.22 -1.98
N PHE A 147 17.29 0.43 -2.48
CA PHE A 147 18.58 -0.23 -2.75
C PHE A 147 19.39 -0.40 -1.46
N HIS A 148 20.14 -1.50 -1.34
CA HIS A 148 21.11 -1.66 -0.26
C HIS A 148 22.22 -0.59 -0.35
N PRO A 149 22.78 -0.07 0.75
CA PRO A 149 23.89 0.88 0.71
C PRO A 149 25.05 0.42 -0.18
N ASP A 150 25.48 -0.84 -0.04
CA ASP A 150 26.50 -1.46 -0.90
C ASP A 150 25.95 -2.09 -2.21
N TYR A 151 24.86 -1.59 -2.80
CA TYR A 151 24.24 -2.18 -4.00
C TYR A 151 25.23 -2.40 -5.15
N ALA A 152 26.11 -1.43 -5.42
CA ALA A 152 27.14 -1.54 -6.44
C ALA A 152 28.05 -2.78 -6.26
N VAL A 153 28.22 -3.27 -5.01
CA VAL A 153 28.98 -4.48 -4.68
C VAL A 153 28.08 -5.72 -4.64
N ASN A 154 27.00 -5.69 -3.84
CA ASN A 154 26.22 -6.89 -3.50
C ASN A 154 24.95 -7.09 -4.33
N GLY A 155 24.50 -6.08 -5.07
CA GLY A 155 23.33 -6.12 -5.94
C GLY A 155 21.98 -6.31 -5.24
N ARG A 156 21.91 -6.19 -3.91
CA ARG A 156 20.71 -6.43 -3.09
C ARG A 156 19.79 -5.20 -3.05
N PHE A 157 18.49 -5.43 -3.14
CA PHE A 157 17.49 -4.37 -3.01
C PHE A 157 16.20 -4.94 -2.42
N PHE A 158 15.33 -4.05 -1.95
CA PHE A 158 14.09 -4.40 -1.28
C PHE A 158 12.91 -3.74 -1.99
N ILE A 159 11.81 -4.49 -2.09
CA ILE A 159 10.55 -4.04 -2.69
C ILE A 159 9.43 -4.15 -1.65
N HIS A 160 8.50 -3.20 -1.68
CA HIS A 160 7.25 -3.24 -0.90
C HIS A 160 6.07 -3.30 -1.88
N TYR A 161 5.13 -4.23 -1.67
CA TYR A 161 3.95 -4.39 -2.54
C TYR A 161 2.75 -5.05 -1.84
N SER A 162 1.56 -4.84 -2.39
CA SER A 162 0.30 -5.49 -2.00
C SER A 162 0.14 -6.85 -2.68
N ARG A 163 -0.38 -7.84 -1.94
CA ARG A 163 -0.71 -9.18 -2.44
C ARG A 163 -2.08 -9.61 -1.91
N SER A 164 -2.83 -10.36 -2.71
CA SER A 164 -4.18 -10.87 -2.40
C SER A 164 -4.30 -12.40 -2.40
N THR A 165 -3.18 -13.11 -2.22
CA THR A 165 -3.10 -14.58 -2.19
C THR A 165 -1.95 -15.01 -1.27
N GLY A 166 -2.07 -16.17 -0.61
CA GLY A 166 -1.00 -16.70 0.25
C GLY A 166 -0.63 -15.80 1.45
N CYS A 167 -1.58 -15.00 1.94
CA CYS A 167 -1.38 -14.11 3.07
C CYS A 167 -1.56 -14.86 4.41
N PRO A 168 -0.80 -14.51 5.47
CA PRO A 168 -0.90 -15.17 6.78
C PRO A 168 -2.30 -15.07 7.41
N GLY A 169 -2.67 -16.06 8.20
CA GLY A 169 -3.92 -16.06 8.98
C GLY A 169 -5.22 -16.20 8.15
N GLY A 170 -5.12 -16.37 6.82
CA GLY A 170 -6.29 -16.43 5.94
C GLY A 170 -6.86 -15.07 5.56
N ALA A 171 -6.11 -13.97 5.74
CA ALA A 171 -6.52 -12.65 5.27
C ALA A 171 -6.55 -12.58 3.73
N ASP A 172 -7.54 -11.90 3.16
CA ASP A 172 -7.64 -11.73 1.69
C ASP A 172 -6.57 -10.79 1.11
N ARG A 173 -5.92 -9.97 1.95
CA ARG A 173 -4.88 -9.00 1.55
C ARG A 173 -3.72 -8.94 2.54
N CYS A 174 -2.53 -8.68 2.02
CA CYS A 174 -1.33 -8.42 2.81
C CYS A 174 -0.34 -7.48 2.11
N GLY A 175 0.35 -6.67 2.90
CA GLY A 175 1.56 -5.97 2.48
C GLY A 175 2.77 -6.89 2.61
N VAL A 176 3.66 -6.90 1.62
CA VAL A 176 4.87 -7.73 1.58
C VAL A 176 6.09 -6.86 1.37
N ILE A 177 7.08 -6.97 2.24
CA ILE A 177 8.44 -6.48 2.03
C ILE A 177 9.31 -7.67 1.65
N ALA A 178 9.89 -7.66 0.46
CA ALA A 178 10.75 -8.72 -0.03
C ALA A 178 12.14 -8.21 -0.46
N GLU A 179 13.16 -9.00 -0.16
CA GLU A 179 14.50 -8.84 -0.73
C GLU A 179 14.56 -9.47 -2.13
N ARG A 180 15.16 -8.73 -3.06
CA ARG A 180 15.54 -9.15 -4.40
C ARG A 180 17.05 -8.92 -4.58
N ARG A 181 17.62 -9.46 -5.64
CA ARG A 181 19.00 -9.18 -6.08
C ARG A 181 19.04 -8.99 -7.59
N ARG A 182 20.09 -8.37 -8.11
CA ARG A 182 20.38 -8.33 -9.56
C ARG A 182 21.02 -9.63 -10.04
N GLN A 183 20.74 -10.01 -11.28
CA GLN A 183 21.47 -11.09 -11.99
C GLN A 183 22.65 -10.52 -12.79
N SER A 184 22.47 -9.32 -13.34
CA SER A 184 23.47 -8.57 -14.10
C SER A 184 23.21 -7.07 -13.93
N PRO A 185 24.09 -6.17 -14.42
CA PRO A 185 23.81 -4.74 -14.43
C PRO A 185 22.47 -4.47 -15.14
N ARG A 186 21.59 -3.71 -14.49
CA ARG A 186 20.25 -3.34 -15.00
C ARG A 186 19.25 -4.50 -15.22
N VAL A 187 19.48 -5.69 -14.63
CA VAL A 187 18.49 -6.79 -14.65
C VAL A 187 18.35 -7.44 -13.26
N ALA A 188 17.15 -7.48 -12.70
CA ALA A 188 16.84 -8.22 -11.49
C ALA A 188 16.90 -9.74 -11.75
N ASP A 189 17.40 -10.51 -10.79
CA ASP A 189 17.32 -11.97 -10.83
C ASP A 189 15.85 -12.39 -10.70
N PRO A 190 15.24 -12.99 -11.75
CA PRO A 190 13.82 -13.34 -11.71
C PRO A 190 13.54 -14.48 -10.72
N THR A 191 14.54 -15.34 -10.45
CA THR A 191 14.43 -16.55 -9.64
C THR A 191 14.58 -16.30 -8.13
N PHE A 192 15.17 -15.17 -7.74
CA PHE A 192 15.44 -14.85 -6.34
C PHE A 192 14.48 -13.80 -5.78
N GLU A 193 13.57 -14.25 -4.90
CA GLU A 193 12.80 -13.43 -4.00
C GLU A 193 12.85 -14.04 -2.59
N ARG A 194 13.06 -13.21 -1.57
CA ARG A 194 12.96 -13.61 -0.16
C ARG A 194 12.05 -12.65 0.57
N GLU A 195 10.87 -13.09 0.95
CA GLU A 195 9.97 -12.31 1.81
C GLU A 195 10.65 -12.09 3.17
N VAL A 196 10.74 -10.82 3.59
CA VAL A 196 11.41 -10.37 4.82
C VAL A 196 10.37 -10.06 5.90
N LEU A 197 9.23 -9.48 5.48
CA LEU A 197 8.07 -9.22 6.32
C LEU A 197 6.80 -9.38 5.48
N VAL A 198 5.78 -10.02 6.05
CA VAL A 198 4.43 -10.08 5.49
C VAL A 198 3.46 -9.63 6.58
N VAL A 199 2.66 -8.60 6.29
CA VAL A 199 1.67 -8.05 7.21
C VAL A 199 0.28 -8.30 6.62
N PRO A 200 -0.56 -9.18 7.22
CA PRO A 200 -1.95 -9.28 6.82
C PRO A 200 -2.68 -7.96 7.09
N GLN A 201 -3.51 -7.53 6.15
CA GLN A 201 -4.31 -6.31 6.28
C GLN A 201 -5.75 -6.69 6.63
N PRO A 202 -6.38 -6.05 7.64
CA PRO A 202 -7.82 -6.18 7.88
C PRO A 202 -8.62 -5.59 6.71
N HIS A 203 -9.93 -5.85 6.72
CA HIS A 203 -10.90 -5.34 5.74
C HIS A 203 -11.39 -3.94 6.11
#